data_AF-A0A535AYH7-F1
#
_entry.id   AF-A0A535AYH7-F1
#
_cell.length_a   1.000
_cell.length_b   1.000
_cell.length_c   1.000
_cell.angle_alpha   90.00
_cell.angle_beta   90.00
_cell.angle_gamma   90.00
#
_symmetry.space_group_name_H-M   'P 1'
#
loop_
_entity.id
_entity.type
_entity.pdbx_description
1 polymer ?
#
loop_
_entity_poly.entity_id
_entity_poly.type
_entity_poly.pdbx_seq_one_letter_code
_entity_poly.pdbx_strand_id
1 'polypeptide(L)'
;MVRLGALLRKSRKKGGEPETQAAVSPRVDTPPLVVMIPDVAGVSSFRLTTFTDAQAAARFIVSLSRPQRERTHAFWALQREPADLLETEDNGGEAMVLIRSAEGSDLVYVVSFVDIESAQSFARFEVKRGMHLGLILIYWASMVNVILGDDKVQLIPERAPRVHSRPQSFTAAVGRAHHVPSMDIQEEADWTEAPDEFATEQGDAEEQRRLAAEAAEQARLATEAEEQRHLEAKAKERRLAAERARLQAEAEEQRRLEAEAEGRRLAAEAQERRLAAEAEERARLEVEAEEQRRLEAEAEDRRVAAEAQERRLAAEAEERARLEAEAEERRRLEEEAERWRLEAEGEERARLEAEAEDRRRIEADGEQRALVEAVEQERRRLEEEAEEQRRFEAAKRAILAQEGENADSGAEEAVSSEEAVAGSIADSSLEPNPIEELLRGEAESRVEVPRAFAKEPRDATDEASLNGMEHEINPADIADEVGKILRRRRWTKRESPFEGFKSPPGRF
;
A
#
# COMPACT_ATOMS: atom_id res chain seq x y z
N MET A 1 60.55 -8.30 -3.65
CA MET A 1 60.68 -9.03 -4.95
C MET A 1 59.66 -10.17 -4.88
N VAL A 2 58.68 -10.38 -5.76
CA VAL A 2 58.60 -10.20 -7.23
C VAL A 2 57.15 -9.84 -7.63
N ARG A 3 57.04 -9.04 -8.71
CA ARG A 3 55.83 -8.59 -9.42
C ARG A 3 55.25 -9.70 -10.32
N LEU A 4 53.96 -9.59 -10.70
CA LEU A 4 53.55 -9.77 -12.10
C LEU A 4 52.20 -9.09 -12.38
N GLY A 5 52.12 -8.35 -13.49
CA GLY A 5 50.90 -7.63 -13.89
C GLY A 5 51.10 -6.70 -15.09
N ALA A 6 51.11 -7.31 -16.29
CA ALA A 6 50.64 -6.83 -17.59
C ALA A 6 51.19 -5.52 -18.23
N LEU A 7 52.09 -5.77 -19.20
CA LEU A 7 52.06 -5.35 -20.62
C LEU A 7 50.71 -4.79 -21.15
N LEU A 8 50.62 -3.90 -22.17
CA LEU A 8 51.57 -3.12 -22.95
C LEU A 8 50.74 -1.99 -23.61
N ARG A 9 51.18 -0.73 -23.53
CA ARG A 9 50.61 0.43 -24.23
C ARG A 9 51.48 0.82 -25.43
N LYS A 10 50.82 1.26 -26.51
CA LYS A 10 51.17 2.26 -27.55
C LYS A 10 50.78 1.72 -28.94
N SER A 11 50.26 2.49 -29.89
CA SER A 11 50.36 3.95 -30.06
C SER A 11 49.25 4.50 -30.96
N ARG A 12 49.00 5.80 -30.76
CA ARG A 12 48.17 6.75 -31.52
C ARG A 12 48.27 6.64 -33.05
N LYS A 13 47.15 6.92 -33.73
CA LYS A 13 47.16 7.82 -34.89
C LYS A 13 45.93 8.74 -34.86
N LYS A 14 46.18 9.98 -35.27
CA LYS A 14 45.42 11.22 -35.12
C LYS A 14 44.77 11.58 -36.45
N GLY A 15 43.55 12.13 -36.43
CA GLY A 15 43.02 13.00 -37.49
C GLY A 15 41.73 12.51 -38.13
N GLY A 16 40.67 13.30 -37.96
CA GLY A 16 39.39 13.16 -38.65
C GLY A 16 38.22 13.42 -37.71
N GLU A 17 37.90 14.68 -37.44
CA GLU A 17 36.50 15.02 -37.18
C GLU A 17 35.69 14.65 -38.42
N PRO A 18 34.53 14.04 -38.24
CA PRO A 18 33.39 14.50 -39.00
C PRO A 18 32.31 15.00 -38.04
N GLU A 19 31.96 16.26 -38.26
CA GLU A 19 30.61 16.80 -38.24
C GLU A 19 29.60 16.08 -37.34
N THR A 20 29.15 16.84 -36.35
CA THR A 20 27.85 16.78 -35.69
C THR A 20 26.75 16.46 -36.71
N GLN A 21 26.51 15.17 -36.96
CA GLN A 21 25.35 14.71 -37.69
C GLN A 21 24.16 14.85 -36.75
N ALA A 22 23.39 15.92 -36.95
CA ALA A 22 22.01 16.00 -36.56
C ALA A 22 21.35 14.65 -36.86
N ALA A 23 20.65 14.07 -35.88
CA ALA A 23 19.94 12.82 -36.01
C ALA A 23 18.91 12.94 -37.15
N VAL A 24 19.31 12.51 -38.34
CA VAL A 24 18.45 12.38 -39.51
C VAL A 24 17.46 11.26 -39.19
N SER A 25 16.22 11.62 -38.88
CA SER A 25 15.13 10.66 -38.78
C SER A 25 15.06 9.89 -40.11
N PRO A 26 15.16 8.54 -40.11
CA PRO A 26 15.06 7.80 -41.35
C PRO A 26 13.60 7.88 -41.83
N ARG A 27 13.39 8.56 -42.96
CA ARG A 27 12.16 8.43 -43.75
C ARG A 27 12.15 7.02 -44.33
N VAL A 28 11.54 6.09 -43.61
CA VAL A 28 11.19 4.77 -44.13
C VAL A 28 9.69 4.81 -44.38
N ASP A 29 9.28 4.63 -45.63
CA ASP A 29 7.87 4.57 -46.06
C ASP A 29 7.12 3.35 -45.48
N THR A 30 7.78 2.57 -44.63
CA THR A 30 7.23 1.44 -43.88
C THR A 30 7.17 1.82 -42.40
N PRO A 31 6.01 1.71 -41.74
CA PRO A 31 5.87 2.01 -40.32
C PRO A 31 6.77 1.09 -39.49
N PRO A 32 7.41 1.59 -38.41
CA PRO A 32 8.30 0.77 -37.60
C PRO A 32 7.53 -0.25 -36.77
N LEU A 33 8.13 -1.43 -36.59
CA LEU A 33 7.68 -2.44 -35.65
C LEU A 33 8.27 -2.12 -34.28
N VAL A 34 7.41 -1.91 -33.30
CA VAL A 34 7.79 -1.63 -31.92
C VAL A 34 7.70 -2.91 -31.11
N VAL A 35 8.76 -3.23 -30.37
CA VAL A 35 8.81 -4.33 -29.41
C VAL A 35 8.96 -3.75 -28.02
N MET A 36 8.12 -4.22 -27.10
CA MET A 36 8.05 -3.80 -25.72
C MET A 36 8.36 -4.98 -24.80
N ILE A 37 9.40 -4.82 -23.99
CA ILE A 37 9.82 -5.81 -23.00
C ILE A 37 9.48 -5.26 -21.61
N PRO A 38 8.71 -5.98 -20.79
CA PRO A 38 8.36 -5.48 -19.45
C PRO A 38 9.63 -5.34 -18.60
N ASP A 39 9.74 -4.20 -17.94
CA ASP A 39 10.80 -3.96 -16.97
C ASP A 39 10.38 -4.52 -15.59
N VAL A 40 11.36 -4.84 -14.74
CA VAL A 40 11.13 -5.42 -13.41
C VAL A 40 10.47 -4.45 -12.42
N ALA A 41 10.34 -3.17 -12.79
CA ALA A 41 9.91 -2.09 -11.91
C ALA A 41 8.39 -1.87 -11.83
N GLY A 42 7.54 -2.52 -12.65
CA GLY A 42 6.09 -2.34 -12.58
C GLY A 42 5.27 -3.06 -13.65
N VAL A 43 3.94 -3.07 -13.49
CA VAL A 43 2.99 -3.79 -14.35
C VAL A 43 2.78 -3.09 -15.71
N SER A 44 3.21 -1.83 -15.86
CA SER A 44 2.96 -1.00 -17.05
C SER A 44 4.19 -0.26 -17.59
N SER A 45 5.40 -0.64 -17.16
CA SER A 45 6.67 -0.06 -17.61
C SER A 45 7.40 -1.01 -18.57
N PHE A 46 7.80 -0.51 -19.73
CA PHE A 46 8.41 -1.32 -20.78
C PHE A 46 9.66 -0.66 -21.34
N ARG A 47 10.63 -1.48 -21.72
CA ARG A 47 11.74 -1.06 -22.60
C ARG A 47 11.31 -1.20 -24.04
N LEU A 48 11.44 -0.11 -24.78
CA LEU A 48 11.01 0.03 -26.16
C LEU A 48 12.19 -0.14 -27.12
N THR A 49 12.05 -1.03 -28.10
CA THR A 49 12.99 -1.19 -29.21
C THR A 49 12.24 -1.17 -30.53
N THR A 50 12.74 -0.41 -31.51
CA THR A 50 12.10 -0.24 -32.82
C THR A 50 12.87 -0.97 -33.90
N PHE A 51 12.15 -1.64 -34.80
CA PHE A 51 12.69 -2.40 -35.92
C PHE A 51 12.04 -1.97 -37.24
N THR A 52 12.77 -2.12 -38.33
CA THR A 52 12.29 -1.82 -39.70
C THR A 52 11.51 -2.97 -40.32
N ASP A 53 11.70 -4.19 -39.81
CA ASP A 53 11.09 -5.42 -40.33
C ASP A 53 10.90 -6.46 -39.21
N ALA A 54 9.95 -7.38 -39.43
CA ALA A 54 9.60 -8.41 -38.47
C ALA A 54 10.71 -9.45 -38.24
N GLN A 55 11.62 -9.66 -39.20
CA GLN A 55 12.68 -10.66 -39.06
C GLN A 55 13.79 -10.17 -38.12
N ALA A 56 14.13 -8.88 -38.19
CA ALA A 56 15.03 -8.24 -37.23
C ALA A 56 14.45 -8.31 -35.80
N ALA A 57 13.17 -8.00 -35.65
CA ALA A 57 12.48 -8.10 -34.36
C ALA A 57 12.42 -9.55 -33.84
N ALA A 58 12.08 -10.53 -34.68
CA ALA A 58 12.04 -11.94 -34.29
C ALA A 58 13.41 -12.45 -33.81
N ARG A 59 14.49 -12.10 -34.52
CA ARG A 59 15.87 -12.44 -34.09
C ARG A 59 16.22 -11.82 -32.75
N PHE A 60 15.82 -10.57 -32.53
CA PHE A 60 16.00 -9.91 -31.24
C PHE A 60 15.22 -10.61 -30.13
N ILE A 61 13.93 -10.92 -30.35
CA ILE A 61 13.10 -11.61 -29.35
C ILE A 61 13.71 -12.97 -29.01
N VAL A 62 14.19 -13.75 -30.00
CA VAL A 62 14.88 -15.03 -29.75
C VAL A 62 16.09 -14.87 -28.81
N SER A 63 16.81 -13.75 -28.88
CA SER A 63 17.97 -13.48 -28.01
C SER A 63 17.61 -13.16 -26.55
N LEU A 64 16.33 -12.88 -26.25
CA LEU A 64 15.86 -12.58 -24.90
C LEU A 64 15.73 -13.84 -24.03
N SER A 65 15.82 -13.67 -22.72
CA SER A 65 15.56 -14.76 -21.77
C SER A 65 14.13 -15.30 -21.92
N ARG A 66 13.90 -16.58 -21.61
CA ARG A 66 12.56 -17.21 -21.73
C ARG A 66 11.45 -16.42 -21.01
N PRO A 67 11.62 -15.93 -19.77
CA PRO A 67 10.59 -15.13 -19.11
C PRO A 67 10.29 -13.80 -19.82
N GLN A 68 11.31 -13.17 -20.44
CA GLN A 68 11.13 -11.94 -21.20
C GLN A 68 10.41 -12.19 -22.52
N ARG A 69 10.76 -13.28 -23.23
CA ARG A 69 10.09 -13.69 -24.48
C ARG A 69 8.60 -13.91 -24.28
N GLU A 70 8.22 -14.61 -23.21
CA GLU A 70 6.82 -14.94 -22.90
C GLU A 70 5.96 -13.72 -22.53
N ARG A 71 6.58 -12.60 -22.19
CA ARG A 71 5.91 -11.36 -21.80
C ARG A 71 6.19 -10.20 -22.76
N THR A 72 6.83 -10.47 -23.90
CA THR A 72 7.12 -9.46 -24.91
C THR A 72 5.85 -9.13 -25.68
N HIS A 73 5.59 -7.84 -25.87
CA HIS A 73 4.52 -7.33 -26.73
C HIS A 73 5.13 -6.67 -27.96
N ALA A 74 4.44 -6.77 -29.11
CA ALA A 74 4.88 -6.12 -30.33
C ALA A 74 3.70 -5.53 -31.10
N PHE A 75 3.91 -4.42 -31.79
CA PHE A 75 2.90 -3.79 -32.64
C PHE A 75 3.55 -2.94 -33.73
N TRP A 76 2.86 -2.80 -34.86
CA TRP A 76 3.22 -1.85 -35.90
C TRP A 76 2.76 -0.45 -35.48
N ALA A 77 3.70 0.49 -35.38
CA ALA A 77 3.42 1.87 -34.98
C ALA A 77 3.05 2.72 -36.19
N LEU A 78 1.76 2.97 -36.35
CA LEU A 78 1.17 3.68 -37.48
C LEU A 78 0.87 5.14 -37.09
N GLN A 79 1.10 6.07 -38.01
CA GLN A 79 0.73 7.48 -37.85
C GLN A 79 -0.72 7.75 -38.27
N ARG A 80 -1.40 6.74 -38.84
CA ARG A 80 -2.76 6.82 -39.37
C ARG A 80 -3.47 5.51 -39.09
N GLU A 81 -4.79 5.59 -39.07
CA GLU A 81 -5.64 4.42 -38.88
C GLU A 81 -5.38 3.38 -39.99
N PRO A 82 -5.16 2.10 -39.62
CA PRO A 82 -4.95 1.03 -40.59
C PRO A 82 -6.19 0.84 -41.48
N ALA A 83 -5.98 0.61 -42.78
CA ALA A 83 -7.06 0.43 -43.74
C ALA A 83 -7.65 -0.99 -43.75
N ASP A 84 -6.80 -1.97 -43.42
CA ASP A 84 -7.18 -3.37 -43.41
C ASP A 84 -7.59 -3.74 -41.97
N LEU A 85 -8.90 -3.77 -41.69
CA LEU A 85 -9.45 -4.53 -40.57
C LEU A 85 -9.17 -6.02 -40.87
N LEU A 86 -8.03 -6.53 -40.41
CA LEU A 86 -7.74 -7.97 -40.51
C LEU A 86 -8.90 -8.75 -39.86
N GLU A 87 -9.33 -9.85 -40.49
CA GLU A 87 -10.55 -10.66 -40.21
C GLU A 87 -10.70 -11.19 -38.76
N THR A 88 -9.82 -10.82 -37.85
CA THR A 88 -9.97 -11.05 -36.41
C THR A 88 -10.67 -9.85 -35.79
N GLU A 89 -11.87 -10.05 -35.24
CA GLU A 89 -12.78 -9.02 -34.67
C GLU A 89 -12.17 -8.07 -33.61
N ASP A 90 -10.93 -8.33 -33.16
CA ASP A 90 -10.21 -7.57 -32.10
C ASP A 90 -8.98 -6.77 -32.62
N ASN A 91 -8.79 -6.57 -33.95
CA ASN A 91 -7.59 -5.91 -34.53
C ASN A 91 -7.85 -4.59 -35.29
N GLY A 92 -8.97 -3.92 -35.05
CA GLY A 92 -9.08 -2.50 -35.39
C GLY A 92 -8.03 -1.75 -34.58
N GLY A 93 -7.08 -1.08 -35.22
CA GLY A 93 -5.90 -0.54 -34.54
C GLY A 93 -6.30 0.25 -33.29
N GLU A 94 -5.59 0.07 -32.18
CA GLU A 94 -5.85 0.82 -30.94
C GLU A 94 -4.99 2.09 -30.92
N ALA A 95 -5.49 3.19 -30.37
CA ALA A 95 -4.66 4.36 -30.16
C ALA A 95 -3.79 4.17 -28.91
N MET A 96 -2.47 4.17 -29.05
CA MET A 96 -1.53 3.99 -27.96
C MET A 96 -0.77 5.28 -27.68
N VAL A 97 -0.70 5.65 -26.40
CA VAL A 97 0.16 6.71 -25.88
C VAL A 97 1.33 6.08 -25.12
N LEU A 98 2.55 6.41 -25.54
CA LEU A 98 3.78 6.00 -24.88
C LEU A 98 4.42 7.23 -24.24
N ILE A 99 4.62 7.19 -22.92
CA ILE A 99 5.23 8.27 -22.15
C ILE A 99 6.64 7.83 -21.76
N ARG A 100 7.66 8.50 -22.31
CA ARG A 100 9.06 8.23 -21.95
C ARG A 100 9.36 8.75 -20.55
N SER A 101 10.14 7.98 -19.78
CA SER A 101 10.61 8.41 -18.45
C SER A 101 11.51 9.66 -18.52
N ALA A 102 12.30 9.79 -19.59
CA ALA A 102 13.11 10.97 -19.89
C ALA A 102 13.33 11.09 -21.40
N GLU A 103 13.77 12.26 -21.87
CA GLU A 103 14.07 12.48 -23.28
C GLU A 103 15.22 11.55 -23.73
N GLY A 104 14.99 10.78 -24.79
CA GLY A 104 15.94 9.77 -25.28
C GLY A 104 15.95 8.44 -24.50
N SER A 105 15.18 8.31 -23.41
CA SER A 105 15.04 7.03 -22.69
C SER A 105 14.25 6.01 -23.50
N ASP A 106 14.68 4.75 -23.46
CA ASP A 106 13.96 3.59 -23.99
C ASP A 106 12.88 3.08 -23.03
N LEU A 107 12.83 3.57 -21.79
CA LEU A 107 11.80 3.22 -20.81
C LEU A 107 10.53 4.04 -21.05
N VAL A 108 9.42 3.34 -21.27
CA VAL A 108 8.11 3.93 -21.55
C VAL A 108 7.01 3.38 -20.64
N TYR A 109 6.05 4.24 -20.30
CA TYR A 109 4.76 3.89 -19.73
C TYR A 109 3.71 3.91 -20.84
N VAL A 110 2.80 2.94 -20.82
CA VAL A 110 1.88 2.72 -21.94
C VAL A 110 0.44 2.82 -21.50
N VAL A 111 -0.34 3.59 -22.25
CA VAL A 111 -1.77 3.78 -22.06
C VAL A 111 -2.47 3.56 -23.40
N SER A 112 -3.48 2.68 -23.44
CA SER A 112 -4.28 2.43 -24.64
C SER A 112 -5.63 3.15 -24.58
N PHE A 113 -6.13 3.54 -25.75
CA PHE A 113 -7.37 4.27 -25.95
C PHE A 113 -8.16 3.68 -27.12
N VAL A 114 -9.48 3.84 -27.07
CA VAL A 114 -10.41 3.36 -28.11
C VAL A 114 -10.22 4.12 -29.43
N ASP A 115 -9.87 5.40 -29.36
CA ASP A 115 -9.73 6.29 -30.51
C ASP A 115 -8.58 7.31 -30.31
N ILE A 116 -8.12 7.89 -31.43
CA ILE A 116 -6.96 8.79 -31.44
C ILE A 116 -7.29 10.16 -30.84
N GLU A 117 -8.53 10.61 -30.90
CA GLU A 117 -8.99 11.88 -30.33
C GLU A 117 -8.92 11.85 -28.80
N SER A 118 -9.29 10.72 -28.19
CA SER A 118 -9.15 10.43 -26.76
C SER A 118 -7.69 10.42 -26.34
N ALA A 119 -6.83 9.72 -27.09
CA ALA A 119 -5.38 9.70 -26.85
C ALA A 119 -4.74 11.10 -26.94
N GLN A 120 -5.14 11.90 -27.92
CA GLN A 120 -4.68 13.29 -28.07
C GLN A 120 -5.20 14.19 -26.94
N SER A 121 -6.43 13.97 -26.49
CA SER A 121 -7.02 14.72 -25.37
C SER A 121 -6.28 14.44 -24.07
N PHE A 122 -5.95 13.18 -23.81
CA PHE A 122 -5.09 12.77 -22.71
C PHE A 122 -3.71 13.44 -22.80
N ALA A 123 -3.03 13.37 -23.95
CA ALA A 123 -1.73 14.01 -24.13
C ALA A 123 -1.77 15.52 -23.89
N ARG A 124 -2.82 16.21 -24.38
CA ARG A 124 -3.02 17.65 -24.12
C ARG A 124 -3.24 17.94 -22.64
N PHE A 125 -3.95 17.07 -21.94
CA PHE A 125 -4.17 17.20 -20.50
C PHE A 125 -2.86 17.07 -19.72
N GLU A 126 -2.04 16.07 -20.02
CA GLU A 126 -0.74 15.87 -19.38
C GLU A 126 0.23 17.03 -19.66
N VAL A 127 0.25 17.55 -20.89
CA VAL A 127 1.06 18.73 -21.24
C VAL A 127 0.62 19.97 -20.45
N LYS A 128 -0.69 20.15 -20.22
CA LYS A 128 -1.19 21.24 -19.37
C LYS A 128 -0.75 21.09 -17.91
N ARG A 129 -0.47 19.88 -17.45
CA ARG A 129 0.08 19.60 -16.10
C ARG A 129 1.60 19.76 -16.03
N GLY A 130 2.25 20.15 -17.14
CA GLY A 130 3.68 20.43 -17.20
C GLY A 130 4.51 19.34 -17.88
N MET A 131 3.90 18.28 -18.42
CA MET A 131 4.65 17.25 -19.16
C MET A 131 5.20 17.80 -20.48
N HIS A 132 6.48 17.53 -20.77
CA HIS A 132 7.09 17.94 -22.03
C HIS A 132 6.56 17.11 -23.21
N LEU A 133 6.16 17.78 -24.29
CA LEU A 133 5.67 17.14 -25.52
C LEU A 133 6.67 16.13 -26.10
N GLY A 134 7.97 16.34 -25.94
CA GLY A 134 9.02 15.42 -26.42
C GLY A 134 9.04 14.06 -25.74
N LEU A 135 8.35 13.92 -24.59
CA LEU A 135 8.23 12.65 -23.87
C LEU A 135 7.05 11.81 -24.35
N ILE A 136 6.10 12.39 -25.07
CA ILE A 136 4.85 11.74 -25.46
C ILE A 136 4.95 11.28 -26.92
N LEU A 137 4.68 10.00 -27.15
CA LEU A 137 4.50 9.43 -28.49
C LEU A 137 3.07 8.91 -28.61
N ILE A 138 2.43 9.18 -29.73
CA ILE A 138 1.07 8.72 -30.01
C ILE A 138 1.08 7.96 -31.33
N TYR A 139 0.56 6.74 -31.32
CA TYR A 139 0.47 5.88 -32.50
C TYR A 139 -0.90 5.21 -32.58
N TRP A 140 -1.31 4.88 -33.80
CA TRP A 140 -2.21 3.76 -34.02
C TRP A 140 -1.39 2.47 -33.96
N ALA A 141 -1.78 1.54 -33.11
CA ALA A 141 -1.09 0.29 -32.90
C ALA A 141 -1.87 -0.84 -33.57
N SER A 142 -1.23 -1.48 -34.56
CA SER A 142 -1.70 -2.76 -35.07
C SER A 142 -0.94 -3.87 -34.37
N MET A 143 -1.63 -4.61 -33.50
CA MET A 143 -1.02 -5.60 -32.63
C MET A 143 -0.42 -6.77 -33.41
N VAL A 144 0.76 -7.21 -32.97
CA VAL A 144 1.48 -8.33 -33.55
C VAL A 144 1.52 -9.46 -32.53
N ASN A 145 0.92 -10.58 -32.89
CA ASN A 145 0.95 -11.80 -32.11
C ASN A 145 2.36 -12.43 -32.19
N VAL A 146 2.98 -12.60 -31.02
CA VAL A 146 4.28 -13.25 -30.86
C VAL A 146 4.06 -14.73 -30.56
N ILE A 147 4.26 -15.59 -31.56
CA ILE A 147 4.14 -17.04 -31.40
C ILE A 147 5.53 -17.61 -31.12
N LEU A 148 5.68 -18.24 -29.95
CA LEU A 148 6.93 -18.82 -29.48
C LEU A 148 6.97 -20.32 -29.83
N GLY A 149 7.95 -20.73 -30.63
CA GLY A 149 8.37 -22.12 -30.80
C GLY A 149 9.72 -22.38 -30.12
N ASP A 150 10.19 -23.63 -30.14
CA ASP A 150 11.38 -24.06 -29.40
C ASP A 150 12.64 -23.23 -29.73
N ASP A 151 12.89 -22.96 -31.02
CA ASP A 151 14.04 -22.15 -31.50
C ASP A 151 13.63 -21.04 -32.49
N LYS A 152 12.32 -20.78 -32.64
CA LYS A 152 11.80 -19.81 -33.62
C LYS A 152 10.72 -18.95 -32.99
N VAL A 153 10.75 -17.66 -33.32
CA VAL A 153 9.68 -16.71 -32.99
C VAL A 153 9.03 -16.28 -34.30
N GLN A 154 7.71 -16.39 -34.37
CA GLN A 154 6.93 -15.91 -35.50
C GLN A 154 6.08 -14.72 -35.07
N LEU A 155 6.08 -13.68 -35.88
CA LEU A 155 5.33 -12.44 -35.68
C LEU A 155 4.19 -12.38 -36.69
N ILE A 156 2.95 -12.25 -36.22
CA ILE A 156 1.76 -12.20 -37.08
C ILE A 156 0.95 -10.95 -36.74
N PRO A 157 0.75 -10.01 -37.68
CA PRO A 157 1.22 -10.01 -39.07
C PRO A 157 2.73 -9.71 -39.22
N GLU A 158 3.40 -10.40 -40.15
CA GLU A 158 4.83 -10.19 -40.46
C GLU A 158 5.09 -8.88 -41.22
N ARG A 159 4.06 -8.33 -41.89
CA ARG A 159 4.15 -7.08 -42.66
C ARG A 159 3.23 -6.02 -42.07
N ALA A 160 3.68 -4.78 -42.16
CA ALA A 160 2.91 -3.61 -41.78
C ALA A 160 1.55 -3.55 -42.53
N PRO A 161 0.45 -3.17 -41.84
CA PRO A 161 -0.84 -2.91 -42.48
C PRO A 161 -0.76 -1.77 -43.49
N ARG A 162 -1.62 -1.80 -44.52
CA ARG A 162 -1.77 -0.67 -45.44
C ARG A 162 -2.51 0.45 -44.73
N VAL A 163 -2.06 1.69 -44.93
CA VAL A 163 -2.78 2.90 -44.48
C VAL A 163 -3.49 3.53 -45.66
N HIS A 164 -4.71 4.06 -45.45
CA HIS A 164 -5.50 4.67 -46.51
C HIS A 164 -4.71 5.80 -47.21
N SER A 165 -4.54 5.69 -48.52
CA SER A 165 -4.10 6.79 -49.38
C SER A 165 -5.34 7.46 -49.97
N ARG A 166 -5.48 8.77 -49.75
CA ARG A 166 -6.62 9.57 -50.20
C ARG A 166 -6.69 9.62 -51.74
N PRO A 167 -7.81 9.27 -52.40
CA PRO A 167 -8.01 9.61 -53.80
C PRO A 167 -8.46 11.08 -53.95
N GLN A 168 -7.87 11.79 -54.91
CA GLN A 168 -8.25 13.14 -55.31
C GLN A 168 -9.60 13.12 -56.06
N SER A 169 -10.40 14.14 -55.80
CA SER A 169 -11.78 14.34 -56.26
C SER A 169 -11.91 14.93 -57.68
N PHE A 170 -13.13 14.80 -58.22
CA PHE A 170 -13.77 15.50 -59.36
C PHE A 170 -13.66 14.91 -60.78
N THR A 171 -14.80 14.54 -61.37
CA THR A 171 -15.58 15.43 -62.26
C THR A 171 -16.95 14.82 -62.57
N ALA A 172 -18.00 15.65 -62.45
CA ALA A 172 -19.35 15.38 -62.88
C ALA A 172 -19.51 15.75 -64.37
N ALA A 173 -20.24 14.95 -65.13
CA ALA A 173 -20.60 15.25 -66.52
C ALA A 173 -22.12 15.42 -66.64
N VAL A 174 -22.51 16.58 -67.18
CA VAL A 174 -23.87 17.08 -67.43
C VAL A 174 -24.18 16.95 -68.93
N GLY A 175 -25.47 16.73 -69.26
CA GLY A 175 -26.08 16.98 -70.58
C GLY A 175 -26.28 15.70 -71.40
N ARG A 176 -27.37 15.49 -72.16
CA ARG A 176 -28.17 16.44 -72.94
C ARG A 176 -29.47 15.76 -73.43
N ALA A 177 -30.54 16.53 -73.57
CA ALA A 177 -31.82 16.16 -74.17
C ALA A 177 -31.82 16.40 -75.71
N HIS A 178 -32.57 15.57 -76.45
CA HIS A 178 -32.98 15.74 -77.86
C HIS A 178 -34.51 15.54 -77.89
N HIS A 179 -35.34 16.56 -78.12
CA HIS A 179 -35.76 17.19 -79.39
C HIS A 179 -36.53 16.27 -80.35
N VAL A 180 -37.79 16.67 -80.58
CA VAL A 180 -38.82 16.11 -81.47
C VAL A 180 -38.72 16.80 -82.84
N PRO A 181 -38.90 16.12 -83.99
CA PRO A 181 -39.12 16.79 -85.26
C PRO A 181 -40.62 16.84 -85.64
N SER A 182 -41.00 17.99 -86.21
CA SER A 182 -42.27 18.30 -86.90
C SER A 182 -42.14 18.12 -88.42
N MET A 183 -43.26 18.40 -89.15
CA MET A 183 -43.45 18.60 -90.61
C MET A 183 -43.76 17.30 -91.40
N ASP A 184 -44.69 17.23 -92.37
CA ASP A 184 -45.42 18.19 -93.26
C ASP A 184 -46.84 17.64 -93.57
N ILE A 185 -47.93 18.41 -93.61
CA ILE A 185 -48.51 19.17 -94.75
C ILE A 185 -48.51 18.44 -96.09
N GLN A 186 -49.71 18.06 -96.58
CA GLN A 186 -50.07 18.17 -97.99
C GLN A 186 -51.58 18.42 -98.13
N GLU A 187 -51.88 19.60 -98.65
CA GLU A 187 -53.16 20.15 -99.05
C GLU A 187 -53.22 19.99 -100.58
N GLU A 188 -54.26 19.38 -101.13
CA GLU A 188 -54.59 19.48 -102.56
C GLU A 188 -56.05 19.88 -102.69
N ALA A 189 -56.24 21.07 -103.26
CA ALA A 189 -57.49 21.62 -103.73
C ALA A 189 -57.34 21.92 -105.22
N ASP A 190 -58.21 21.37 -106.04
CA ASP A 190 -58.80 21.94 -107.25
C ASP A 190 -59.83 20.90 -107.74
N TRP A 191 -61.08 21.20 -108.04
CA TRP A 191 -61.50 22.00 -109.19
C TRP A 191 -62.94 22.51 -109.02
N THR A 192 -63.16 23.75 -109.45
CA THR A 192 -64.45 24.39 -109.75
C THR A 192 -65.00 23.97 -111.11
N GLU A 193 -66.28 23.59 -111.17
CA GLU A 193 -67.18 23.95 -112.29
C GLU A 193 -68.65 23.81 -111.83
N ALA A 194 -69.46 24.79 -112.21
CA ALA A 194 -70.84 25.00 -111.78
C ALA A 194 -71.83 24.61 -112.91
N PRO A 195 -73.13 24.91 -112.77
CA PRO A 195 -74.20 23.99 -112.38
C PRO A 195 -75.09 23.59 -113.57
N ASP A 196 -75.92 22.56 -113.42
CA ASP A 196 -77.06 22.37 -114.33
C ASP A 196 -78.32 22.04 -113.55
N GLU A 197 -79.32 22.88 -113.80
CA GLU A 197 -80.69 22.84 -113.30
C GLU A 197 -81.37 21.56 -113.77
N PHE A 198 -82.09 20.84 -112.90
CA PHE A 198 -83.41 20.28 -113.23
C PHE A 198 -84.12 19.90 -111.93
N ALA A 199 -85.00 20.79 -111.50
CA ALA A 199 -85.94 20.58 -110.41
C ALA A 199 -86.91 19.45 -110.77
N THR A 200 -86.93 18.42 -109.92
CA THR A 200 -88.12 17.59 -109.75
C THR A 200 -88.52 17.69 -108.29
N GLU A 201 -89.51 18.54 -107.99
CA GLU A 201 -89.99 18.84 -106.62
C GLU A 201 -90.49 17.61 -105.84
N GLN A 202 -90.53 16.41 -106.43
CA GLN A 202 -90.78 15.15 -105.72
C GLN A 202 -89.49 14.44 -105.25
N GLY A 203 -88.38 14.56 -105.99
CA GLY A 203 -87.07 14.02 -105.59
C GLY A 203 -86.47 14.80 -104.43
N ASP A 204 -86.61 16.14 -104.45
CA ASP A 204 -86.14 17.01 -103.38
C ASP A 204 -86.84 16.72 -102.05
N ALA A 205 -88.13 16.36 -102.07
CA ALA A 205 -88.89 16.04 -100.88
C ALA A 205 -88.51 14.67 -100.28
N GLU A 206 -88.19 13.68 -101.11
CA GLU A 206 -87.70 12.36 -100.67
C GLU A 206 -86.25 12.42 -100.20
N GLU A 207 -85.40 13.18 -100.87
CA GLU A 207 -84.02 13.44 -100.46
C GLU A 207 -83.98 14.24 -99.15
N GLN A 208 -84.82 15.26 -98.98
CA GLN A 208 -84.98 15.95 -97.69
C GLN A 208 -85.48 15.02 -96.58
N ARG A 209 -86.37 14.06 -96.87
CA ARG A 209 -86.81 13.05 -95.89
C ARG A 209 -85.69 12.06 -95.53
N ARG A 210 -84.87 11.66 -96.49
CA ARG A 210 -83.70 10.79 -96.26
C ARG A 210 -82.64 11.52 -95.44
N LEU A 211 -82.34 12.77 -95.77
CA LEU A 211 -81.43 13.61 -94.99
C LEU A 211 -81.98 13.88 -93.58
N ALA A 212 -83.28 14.09 -93.42
CA ALA A 212 -83.91 14.23 -92.11
C ALA A 212 -83.86 12.94 -91.29
N ALA A 213 -84.04 11.77 -91.92
CA ALA A 213 -83.91 10.47 -91.27
C ALA A 213 -82.45 10.16 -90.88
N GLU A 214 -81.49 10.46 -91.75
CA GLU A 214 -80.06 10.35 -91.48
C GLU A 214 -79.63 11.32 -90.38
N ALA A 215 -80.10 12.56 -90.39
CA ALA A 215 -79.87 13.53 -89.31
C ALA A 215 -80.48 13.06 -87.98
N ALA A 216 -81.65 12.41 -88.00
CA ALA A 216 -82.25 11.82 -86.81
C ALA A 216 -81.47 10.60 -86.29
N GLU A 217 -80.91 9.79 -87.17
CA GLU A 217 -80.01 8.68 -86.82
C GLU A 217 -78.67 9.21 -86.25
N GLN A 218 -78.08 10.21 -86.89
CA GLN A 218 -76.89 10.91 -86.38
C GLN A 218 -77.14 11.54 -85.01
N ALA A 219 -78.33 12.13 -84.79
CA ALA A 219 -78.71 12.66 -83.48
C ALA A 219 -78.81 11.56 -82.41
N ARG A 220 -79.36 10.38 -82.75
CA ARG A 220 -79.40 9.23 -81.83
C ARG A 220 -78.02 8.70 -81.50
N LEU A 221 -77.16 8.53 -82.51
CA LEU A 221 -75.77 8.10 -82.32
C LEU A 221 -74.98 9.13 -81.49
N ALA A 222 -75.23 10.42 -81.69
CA ALA A 222 -74.63 11.48 -80.87
C ALA A 222 -75.08 11.38 -79.40
N THR A 223 -76.36 11.17 -79.12
CA THR A 223 -76.84 10.96 -77.74
C THR A 223 -76.26 9.69 -77.10
N GLU A 224 -76.16 8.60 -77.84
CA GLU A 224 -75.53 7.37 -77.35
C GLU A 224 -74.03 7.56 -77.07
N ALA A 225 -73.32 8.29 -77.93
CA ALA A 225 -71.91 8.63 -77.73
C ALA A 225 -71.71 9.53 -76.49
N GLU A 226 -72.63 10.45 -76.22
CA GLU A 226 -72.61 11.28 -75.00
C GLU A 226 -72.87 10.43 -73.74
N GLU A 227 -73.83 9.51 -73.78
CA GLU A 227 -74.08 8.56 -72.69
C GLU A 227 -72.86 7.67 -72.42
N GLN A 228 -72.22 7.15 -73.47
CA GLN A 228 -70.99 6.37 -73.35
C GLN A 228 -69.86 7.20 -72.71
N ARG A 229 -69.64 8.44 -73.16
CA ARG A 229 -68.65 9.36 -72.55
C ARG A 229 -68.96 9.64 -71.09
N HIS A 230 -70.23 9.82 -70.72
CA HIS A 230 -70.63 10.03 -69.33
C HIS A 230 -70.40 8.78 -68.47
N LEU A 231 -70.70 7.58 -68.99
CA LEU A 231 -70.42 6.32 -68.30
C LEU A 231 -68.91 6.10 -68.12
N GLU A 232 -68.11 6.39 -69.14
CA GLU A 232 -66.65 6.33 -69.06
C GLU A 232 -66.08 7.34 -68.05
N ALA A 233 -66.58 8.58 -68.05
CA ALA A 233 -66.18 9.60 -67.08
C ALA A 233 -66.50 9.15 -65.65
N LYS A 234 -67.71 8.63 -65.42
CA LYS A 234 -68.11 8.07 -64.12
C LYS A 234 -67.28 6.85 -63.72
N ALA A 235 -66.90 5.99 -64.67
CA ALA A 235 -66.01 4.86 -64.43
C ALA A 235 -64.59 5.32 -64.06
N LYS A 236 -64.06 6.35 -64.75
CA LYS A 236 -62.77 6.97 -64.42
C LYS A 236 -62.79 7.61 -63.04
N GLU A 237 -63.84 8.34 -62.69
CA GLU A 237 -64.02 8.93 -61.36
C GLU A 237 -64.04 7.85 -60.27
N ARG A 238 -64.79 6.76 -60.48
CA ARG A 238 -64.80 5.61 -59.54
C ARG A 238 -63.42 4.96 -59.39
N ARG A 239 -62.66 4.81 -60.48
CA ARG A 239 -61.29 4.28 -60.43
C ARG A 239 -60.37 5.19 -59.64
N LEU A 240 -60.41 6.50 -59.88
CA LEU A 240 -59.62 7.48 -59.13
C LEU A 240 -60.02 7.53 -57.65
N ALA A 241 -61.32 7.43 -57.34
CA ALA A 241 -61.79 7.37 -55.96
C ALA A 241 -61.31 6.09 -55.24
N ALA A 242 -61.36 4.94 -55.92
CA ALA A 242 -60.84 3.68 -55.39
C ALA A 242 -59.32 3.71 -55.19
N GLU A 243 -58.58 4.30 -56.12
CA GLU A 243 -57.13 4.48 -56.01
C GLU A 243 -56.78 5.40 -54.84
N ARG A 244 -57.48 6.52 -54.69
CA ARG A 244 -57.32 7.43 -53.53
C ARG A 244 -57.62 6.72 -52.21
N ALA A 245 -58.70 5.94 -52.15
CA ALA A 245 -59.04 5.17 -50.95
C ALA A 245 -57.97 4.12 -50.62
N ARG A 246 -57.41 3.45 -51.62
CA ARG A 246 -56.30 2.50 -51.45
C ARG A 246 -55.05 3.19 -50.90
N LEU A 247 -54.66 4.32 -51.49
CA LEU A 247 -53.49 5.09 -51.02
C LEU A 247 -53.68 5.63 -49.60
N GLN A 248 -54.90 6.04 -49.24
CA GLN A 248 -55.23 6.44 -47.87
C GLN A 248 -55.10 5.27 -46.89
N ALA A 249 -55.63 4.10 -47.23
CA ALA A 249 -55.51 2.90 -46.39
C ALA A 249 -54.04 2.49 -46.20
N GLU A 250 -53.23 2.52 -47.25
CA GLU A 250 -51.80 2.23 -47.19
C GLU A 250 -51.05 3.24 -46.31
N ALA A 251 -51.38 4.54 -46.41
CA ALA A 251 -50.80 5.57 -45.56
C ALA A 251 -51.19 5.41 -44.08
N GLU A 252 -52.42 4.99 -43.79
CA GLU A 252 -52.86 4.68 -42.42
C GLU A 252 -52.15 3.44 -41.85
N GLU A 253 -51.95 2.40 -42.66
CA GLU A 253 -51.18 1.22 -42.28
C GLU A 253 -49.72 1.58 -41.96
N GLN A 254 -49.08 2.37 -42.83
CA GLN A 254 -47.72 2.86 -42.59
C GLN A 254 -47.62 3.63 -41.27
N ARG A 255 -48.56 4.55 -41.00
CA ARG A 255 -48.61 5.29 -39.72
C ARG A 255 -48.79 4.37 -38.51
N ARG A 256 -49.58 3.30 -38.63
CA ARG A 256 -49.75 2.32 -37.55
C ARG A 256 -48.45 1.54 -37.29
N LEU A 257 -47.76 1.11 -38.35
CA LEU A 257 -46.48 0.42 -38.23
C LEU A 257 -45.38 1.31 -37.65
N GLU A 258 -45.33 2.58 -38.06
CA GLU A 258 -44.41 3.57 -37.49
C GLU A 258 -44.68 3.80 -36.00
N ALA A 259 -45.95 3.98 -35.61
CA ALA A 259 -46.34 4.14 -34.21
C ALA A 259 -46.00 2.88 -33.37
N GLU A 260 -46.20 1.69 -33.92
CA GLU A 260 -45.81 0.45 -33.25
C GLU A 260 -44.28 0.34 -33.10
N ALA A 261 -43.53 0.68 -34.15
CA ALA A 261 -42.08 0.69 -34.11
C ALA A 261 -41.53 1.70 -33.09
N GLU A 262 -42.11 2.90 -33.02
CA GLU A 262 -41.79 3.90 -32.01
C GLU A 262 -42.13 3.40 -30.59
N GLY A 263 -43.30 2.80 -30.40
CA GLY A 263 -43.69 2.19 -29.14
C GLY A 263 -42.71 1.09 -28.68
N ARG A 264 -42.25 0.24 -29.60
CA ARG A 264 -41.22 -0.78 -29.31
C ARG A 264 -39.87 -0.15 -28.95
N ARG A 265 -39.46 0.92 -29.62
CA ARG A 265 -38.22 1.65 -29.30
C ARG A 265 -38.28 2.27 -27.91
N LEU A 266 -39.37 2.97 -27.59
CA LEU A 266 -39.57 3.57 -26.27
C LEU A 266 -39.61 2.51 -25.16
N ALA A 267 -40.23 1.35 -25.41
CA ALA A 267 -40.25 0.24 -24.46
C ALA A 267 -38.85 -0.34 -24.23
N ALA A 268 -38.05 -0.49 -25.30
CA ALA A 268 -36.67 -0.95 -25.20
C ALA A 268 -35.79 0.05 -24.42
N GLU A 269 -35.92 1.35 -24.72
CA GLU A 269 -35.20 2.42 -24.01
C GLU A 269 -35.59 2.47 -22.53
N ALA A 270 -36.88 2.32 -22.22
CA ALA A 270 -37.35 2.25 -20.83
C ALA A 270 -36.78 1.04 -20.08
N GLN A 271 -36.65 -0.10 -20.76
CA GLN A 271 -36.05 -1.30 -20.17
C GLN A 271 -34.53 -1.14 -19.97
N GLU A 272 -33.84 -0.54 -20.93
CA GLU A 272 -32.41 -0.22 -20.80
C GLU A 272 -32.17 0.72 -19.62
N ARG A 273 -32.98 1.77 -19.46
CA ARG A 273 -32.91 2.68 -18.30
C ARG A 273 -33.12 1.96 -16.97
N ARG A 274 -34.05 1.00 -16.91
CA ARG A 274 -34.27 0.19 -15.70
C ARG A 274 -33.05 -0.67 -15.36
N LEU A 275 -32.49 -1.35 -16.36
CA LEU A 275 -31.29 -2.18 -16.17
C LEU A 275 -30.08 -1.34 -15.78
N ALA A 276 -29.93 -0.15 -16.37
CA ALA A 276 -28.87 0.80 -15.99
C ALA A 276 -29.02 1.27 -14.54
N ALA A 277 -30.24 1.61 -14.11
CA ALA A 277 -30.52 1.99 -12.72
C ALA A 277 -30.24 0.84 -11.73
N GLU A 278 -30.64 -0.39 -12.07
CA GLU A 278 -30.36 -1.58 -11.26
C GLU A 278 -28.85 -1.86 -11.18
N ALA A 279 -28.11 -1.68 -12.28
CA ALA A 279 -26.66 -1.82 -12.30
C ALA A 279 -25.97 -0.76 -11.44
N GLU A 280 -26.47 0.47 -11.44
CA GLU A 280 -25.97 1.55 -10.58
C GLU A 280 -26.25 1.25 -9.10
N GLU A 281 -27.45 0.78 -8.74
CA GLU A 281 -27.78 0.37 -7.38
C GLU A 281 -26.86 -0.75 -6.89
N ARG A 282 -26.65 -1.78 -7.71
CA ARG A 282 -25.73 -2.88 -7.39
C ARG A 282 -24.30 -2.39 -7.18
N ALA A 283 -23.82 -1.45 -8.01
CA ALA A 283 -22.51 -0.87 -7.83
C ALA A 283 -22.39 -0.07 -6.52
N ARG A 284 -23.45 0.67 -6.13
CA ARG A 284 -23.49 1.38 -4.84
C ARG A 284 -23.44 0.41 -3.66
N LEU A 285 -24.22 -0.67 -3.70
CA LEU A 285 -24.22 -1.70 -2.65
C LEU A 285 -22.88 -2.44 -2.57
N GLU A 286 -22.20 -2.66 -3.69
CA GLU A 286 -20.86 -3.26 -3.71
C GLU A 286 -19.84 -2.35 -3.01
N VAL A 287 -19.85 -1.05 -3.29
CA VAL A 287 -18.99 -0.07 -2.61
C VAL A 287 -19.28 0.00 -1.12
N GLU A 288 -20.55 0.03 -0.71
CA GLU A 288 -20.94 0.03 0.71
C GLU A 288 -20.48 -1.26 1.41
N ALA A 289 -20.60 -2.41 0.76
CA ALA A 289 -20.11 -3.68 1.29
C ALA A 289 -18.58 -3.73 1.41
N GLU A 290 -17.84 -3.14 0.47
CA GLU A 290 -16.39 -3.01 0.55
C GLU A 290 -15.96 -2.07 1.68
N GLU A 291 -16.66 -0.95 1.88
CA GLU A 291 -16.42 -0.04 2.99
C GLU A 291 -16.67 -0.72 4.34
N GLN A 292 -17.78 -1.46 4.46
CA GLN A 292 -18.09 -2.23 5.67
C GLN A 292 -17.00 -3.26 5.99
N ARG A 293 -16.53 -4.01 4.99
CA ARG A 293 -15.41 -4.96 5.16
C ARG A 293 -14.13 -4.27 5.60
N ARG A 294 -13.84 -3.08 5.06
CA ARG A 294 -12.67 -2.29 5.46
C ARG A 294 -12.77 -1.83 6.92
N LEU A 295 -13.93 -1.36 7.35
CA LEU A 295 -14.18 -0.95 8.74
C LEU A 295 -14.07 -2.14 9.71
N GLU A 296 -14.58 -3.30 9.33
CA GLU A 296 -14.45 -4.54 10.11
C GLU A 296 -12.99 -4.97 10.25
N ALA A 297 -12.21 -4.94 9.17
CA ALA A 297 -10.78 -5.23 9.20
C ALA A 297 -10.01 -4.25 10.09
N GLU A 298 -10.29 -2.95 9.97
CA GLU A 298 -9.66 -1.92 10.82
C GLU A 298 -10.02 -2.11 12.30
N ALA A 299 -11.25 -2.53 12.60
CA ALA A 299 -11.66 -2.85 13.96
C ALA A 299 -10.95 -4.10 14.50
N GLU A 300 -10.77 -5.13 13.69
CA GLU A 300 -10.00 -6.33 14.05
C GLU A 300 -8.53 -5.98 14.33
N ASP A 301 -7.89 -5.21 13.44
CA ASP A 301 -6.51 -4.75 13.63
C ASP A 301 -6.35 -3.96 14.93
N ARG A 302 -7.30 -3.07 15.25
CA ARG A 302 -7.31 -2.35 16.54
C ARG A 302 -7.41 -3.28 17.74
N ARG A 303 -8.25 -4.32 17.65
CA ARG A 303 -8.40 -5.31 18.73
C ARG A 303 -7.12 -6.11 18.94
N VAL A 304 -6.51 -6.58 17.85
CA VAL A 304 -5.24 -7.32 17.89
C VAL A 304 -4.12 -6.45 18.46
N ALA A 305 -4.05 -5.18 18.05
CA ALA A 305 -3.07 -4.23 18.59
C ALA A 305 -3.26 -3.99 20.10
N ALA A 306 -4.51 -3.82 20.55
CA ALA A 306 -4.82 -3.66 21.97
C ALA A 306 -4.45 -4.90 22.78
N GLU A 307 -4.79 -6.10 22.31
CA GLU A 307 -4.42 -7.36 22.96
C GLU A 307 -2.91 -7.55 23.02
N ALA A 308 -2.19 -7.21 21.94
CA ALA A 308 -0.73 -7.25 21.93
C ALA A 308 -0.11 -6.29 22.95
N GLN A 309 -0.69 -5.09 23.12
CA GLN A 309 -0.25 -4.14 24.13
C GLN A 309 -0.53 -4.63 25.55
N GLU A 310 -1.70 -5.21 25.80
CA GLU A 310 -2.04 -5.82 27.09
C GLU A 310 -1.06 -6.93 27.46
N ARG A 311 -0.75 -7.84 26.52
CA ARG A 311 0.24 -8.91 26.74
C ARG A 311 1.63 -8.36 27.06
N ARG A 312 2.06 -7.27 26.42
CA ARG A 312 3.34 -6.62 26.72
C ARG A 312 3.35 -6.05 28.14
N LEU A 313 2.30 -5.35 28.54
CA LEU A 313 2.17 -4.80 29.88
C LEU A 313 2.12 -5.90 30.95
N ALA A 314 1.42 -7.00 30.68
CA ALA A 314 1.39 -8.16 31.57
C ALA A 314 2.78 -8.80 31.74
N ALA A 315 3.53 -8.98 30.64
CA ALA A 315 4.89 -9.50 30.69
C ALA A 315 5.85 -8.56 31.45
N GLU A 316 5.74 -7.25 31.27
CA GLU A 316 6.53 -6.27 32.03
C GLU A 316 6.18 -6.31 33.53
N ALA A 317 4.90 -6.47 33.87
CA ALA A 317 4.47 -6.61 35.27
C ALA A 317 5.02 -7.90 35.91
N GLU A 318 5.02 -9.00 35.17
CA GLU A 318 5.60 -10.28 35.63
C GLU A 318 7.12 -10.17 35.84
N GLU A 319 7.84 -9.51 34.93
CA GLU A 319 9.27 -9.27 35.08
C GLU A 319 9.56 -8.42 36.32
N ARG A 320 8.81 -7.34 36.54
CA ARG A 320 8.94 -6.47 37.72
C ARG A 320 8.72 -7.27 39.01
N ALA A 321 7.68 -8.11 39.06
CA ALA A 321 7.41 -8.95 40.22
C ALA A 321 8.55 -9.94 40.49
N ARG A 322 9.14 -10.52 39.43
CA ARG A 322 10.30 -11.41 39.56
C ARG A 322 11.53 -10.68 40.10
N LEU A 323 11.82 -9.48 39.61
CA LEU A 323 12.96 -8.68 40.09
C LEU A 323 12.77 -8.24 41.54
N GLU A 324 11.55 -7.89 41.94
CA GLU A 324 11.22 -7.57 43.33
C GLU A 324 11.44 -8.78 44.24
N ALA A 325 10.97 -9.97 43.84
CA ALA A 325 11.20 -11.21 44.59
C ALA A 325 12.69 -11.55 44.71
N GLU A 326 13.48 -11.39 43.65
CA GLU A 326 14.94 -11.60 43.71
C GLU A 326 15.61 -10.59 44.66
N ALA A 327 15.18 -9.33 44.63
CA ALA A 327 15.70 -8.30 45.54
C ALA A 327 15.36 -8.61 47.01
N GLU A 328 14.15 -9.09 47.29
CA GLU A 328 13.78 -9.53 48.64
C GLU A 328 14.59 -10.75 49.11
N GLU A 329 14.84 -11.73 48.23
CA GLU A 329 15.68 -12.88 48.55
C GLU A 329 17.12 -12.45 48.87
N ARG A 330 17.69 -11.55 48.06
CA ARG A 330 19.03 -10.98 48.31
C ARG A 330 19.09 -10.29 49.66
N ARG A 331 18.07 -9.48 50.01
CA ARG A 331 18.02 -8.82 51.32
C ARG A 331 17.98 -9.84 52.46
N ARG A 332 17.19 -10.91 52.34
CA ARG A 332 17.14 -11.97 53.37
C ARG A 332 18.49 -12.66 53.55
N LEU A 333 19.17 -13.00 52.44
CA LEU A 333 20.50 -13.61 52.49
C LEU A 333 21.55 -12.66 53.10
N GLU A 334 21.47 -11.36 52.82
CA GLU A 334 22.35 -10.36 53.43
C GLU A 334 22.08 -10.25 54.94
N GLU A 335 20.83 -10.16 55.37
CA GLU A 335 20.45 -10.15 56.79
C GLU A 335 20.88 -11.45 57.52
N GLU A 336 20.79 -12.60 56.86
CA GLU A 336 21.29 -13.87 57.41
C GLU A 336 22.82 -13.87 57.52
N ALA A 337 23.53 -13.39 56.49
CA ALA A 337 24.98 -13.25 56.52
C ALA A 337 25.45 -12.28 57.62
N GLU A 338 24.73 -11.17 57.84
CA GLU A 338 25.01 -10.25 58.95
C GLU A 338 24.78 -10.91 60.31
N ARG A 339 23.71 -11.70 60.47
CA ARG A 339 23.48 -12.47 61.70
C ARG A 339 24.63 -13.43 62.00
N TRP A 340 25.07 -14.20 61.01
CA TRP A 340 26.23 -15.08 61.16
C TRP A 340 27.52 -14.32 61.51
N ARG A 341 27.74 -13.14 60.92
CA ARG A 341 28.89 -12.29 61.27
C ARG A 341 28.84 -11.80 62.71
N LEU A 342 27.68 -11.33 63.16
CA LEU A 342 27.49 -10.85 64.53
C LEU A 342 27.63 -11.98 65.55
N GLU A 343 27.11 -13.18 65.24
CA GLU A 343 27.29 -14.37 66.08
C GLU A 343 28.77 -14.74 66.20
N ALA A 344 29.49 -14.81 65.08
CA ALA A 344 30.93 -15.08 65.08
C ALA A 344 31.74 -14.02 65.84
N GLU A 345 31.39 -12.73 65.71
CA GLU A 345 32.02 -11.65 66.49
C GLU A 345 31.71 -11.80 68.00
N GLY A 346 30.49 -12.22 68.34
CA GLY A 346 30.09 -12.53 69.72
C GLY A 346 30.87 -13.69 70.31
N GLU A 347 31.06 -14.78 69.55
CA GLU A 347 31.89 -15.92 69.95
C GLU A 347 33.36 -15.53 70.14
N GLU A 348 33.92 -14.71 69.24
CA GLU A 348 35.29 -14.20 69.37
C GLU A 348 35.45 -13.34 70.62
N ARG A 349 34.50 -12.44 70.89
CA ARG A 349 34.49 -11.61 72.11
C ARG A 349 34.43 -12.47 73.37
N ALA A 350 33.55 -13.48 73.41
CA ALA A 350 33.46 -14.41 74.53
C ALA A 350 34.76 -15.20 74.75
N ARG A 351 35.41 -15.62 73.66
CA ARG A 351 36.73 -16.29 73.74
C ARG A 351 37.81 -15.37 74.30
N LEU A 352 37.86 -14.12 73.87
CA LEU A 352 38.83 -13.13 74.38
C LEU A 352 38.58 -12.80 75.85
N GLU A 353 37.32 -12.71 76.27
CA GLU A 353 36.96 -12.51 77.68
C GLU A 353 37.38 -13.70 78.55
N ALA A 354 37.12 -14.94 78.11
CA ALA A 354 37.59 -16.14 78.80
C ALA A 354 39.12 -16.20 78.91
N GLU A 355 39.86 -15.85 77.84
CA GLU A 355 41.33 -15.78 77.89
C GLU A 355 41.82 -14.70 78.88
N ALA A 356 41.12 -13.56 78.95
CA ALA A 356 41.44 -12.50 79.91
C ALA A 356 41.16 -12.93 81.36
N GLU A 357 40.08 -13.67 81.62
CA GLU A 357 39.78 -14.25 82.93
C GLU A 357 40.83 -15.30 83.34
N ASP A 358 41.20 -16.21 82.44
CA ASP A 358 42.25 -17.20 82.67
C ASP A 358 43.58 -16.52 83.00
N ARG A 359 43.92 -15.43 82.31
CA ARG A 359 45.11 -14.62 82.60
C ARG A 359 45.07 -14.01 84.00
N ARG A 360 43.94 -13.39 84.38
CA ARG A 360 43.75 -12.85 85.74
C ARG A 360 43.87 -13.92 86.80
N ARG A 361 43.34 -15.13 86.54
CA ARG A 361 43.47 -16.27 87.45
C ARG A 361 44.92 -16.73 87.61
N ILE A 362 45.66 -16.84 86.51
CA ILE A 362 47.09 -17.20 86.56
C ILE A 362 47.90 -16.14 87.32
N GLU A 363 47.61 -14.84 87.11
CA GLU A 363 48.22 -13.74 87.86
C GLU A 363 47.92 -13.85 89.35
N ALA A 364 46.65 -14.05 89.73
CA ALA A 364 46.24 -14.23 91.12
C ALA A 364 46.89 -15.45 91.78
N ASP A 365 46.94 -16.60 91.09
CA ASP A 365 47.64 -17.80 91.56
C ASP A 365 49.15 -17.52 91.74
N GLY A 366 49.75 -16.73 90.82
CA GLY A 366 51.13 -16.27 90.91
C GLY A 366 51.38 -15.38 92.12
N GLU A 367 50.51 -14.41 92.38
CA GLU A 367 50.54 -13.55 93.56
C GLU A 367 50.39 -14.35 94.86
N GLN A 368 49.44 -15.30 94.91
CA GLN A 368 49.28 -16.19 96.06
C GLN A 368 50.54 -17.01 96.35
N ARG A 369 51.18 -17.58 95.31
CA ARG A 369 52.45 -18.29 95.46
C ARG A 369 53.55 -17.38 95.99
N ALA A 370 53.65 -16.15 95.48
CA ALA A 370 54.61 -15.17 95.96
C ALA A 370 54.36 -14.79 97.44
N LEU A 371 53.09 -14.66 97.85
CA LEU A 371 52.73 -14.42 99.25
C LEU A 371 53.11 -15.61 100.14
N VAL A 372 52.83 -16.85 99.73
CA VAL A 372 53.23 -18.06 100.47
C VAL A 372 54.75 -18.12 100.62
N GLU A 373 55.50 -17.87 99.54
CA GLU A 373 56.96 -17.84 99.58
C GLU A 373 57.48 -16.73 100.52
N ALA A 374 56.89 -15.54 100.48
CA ALA A 374 57.25 -14.45 101.39
C ALA A 374 57.00 -14.81 102.87
N VAL A 375 55.87 -15.46 103.19
CA VAL A 375 55.57 -15.96 104.53
C VAL A 375 56.57 -17.05 104.95
N GLU A 376 56.94 -17.96 104.05
CA GLU A 376 57.96 -18.96 104.34
C GLU A 376 59.34 -18.32 104.59
N GLN A 377 59.70 -17.30 103.82
CA GLN A 377 60.94 -16.53 104.03
C GLN A 377 60.94 -15.81 105.38
N GLU A 378 59.83 -15.16 105.77
CA GLU A 378 59.68 -14.57 107.09
C GLU A 378 59.75 -15.62 108.21
N ARG A 379 59.12 -16.79 108.03
CA ARG A 379 59.25 -17.89 109.01
C ARG A 379 60.71 -18.35 109.15
N ARG A 380 61.46 -18.45 108.04
CA ARG A 380 62.90 -18.78 108.08
C ARG A 380 63.70 -17.70 108.81
N ARG A 381 63.43 -16.42 108.55
CA ARG A 381 64.06 -15.30 109.28
C ARG A 381 63.77 -15.37 110.78
N LEU A 382 62.52 -15.57 111.16
CA LEU A 382 62.13 -15.71 112.57
C LEU A 382 62.75 -16.96 113.22
N GLU A 383 62.90 -18.05 112.48
CA GLU A 383 63.58 -19.26 112.98
C GLU A 383 65.08 -19.03 113.16
N GLU A 384 65.74 -18.33 112.23
CA GLU A 384 67.13 -17.88 112.37
C GLU A 384 67.28 -16.94 113.57
N GLU A 385 66.42 -15.93 113.73
CA GLU A 385 66.39 -15.05 114.91
C GLU A 385 66.16 -15.83 116.20
N ALA A 386 65.26 -16.83 116.20
CA ALA A 386 65.02 -17.69 117.36
C ALA A 386 66.23 -18.60 117.66
N GLU A 387 66.93 -19.10 116.64
CA GLU A 387 68.20 -19.81 116.82
C GLU A 387 69.28 -18.89 117.40
N GLU A 388 69.40 -17.66 116.90
CA GLU A 388 70.30 -16.65 117.43
C GLU A 388 69.96 -16.31 118.89
N GLN A 389 68.69 -16.14 119.22
CA GLN A 389 68.23 -15.97 120.60
C GLN A 389 68.56 -17.18 121.46
N ARG A 390 68.38 -18.41 120.96
CA ARG A 390 68.79 -19.63 121.68
C ARG A 390 70.30 -19.69 121.87
N ARG A 391 71.11 -19.29 120.89
CA ARG A 391 72.57 -19.19 121.01
C ARG A 391 72.95 -18.11 122.00
N PHE A 392 72.27 -16.97 121.98
CA PHE A 392 72.48 -15.87 122.91
C PHE A 392 72.10 -16.27 124.35
N GLU A 393 70.95 -16.88 124.58
CA GLU A 393 70.54 -17.39 125.89
C GLU A 393 71.41 -18.58 126.34
N ALA A 394 71.86 -19.45 125.42
CA ALA A 394 72.83 -20.50 125.74
C ALA A 394 74.19 -19.91 126.10
N ALA A 395 74.65 -18.86 125.40
CA ALA A 395 75.87 -18.13 125.72
C ALA A 395 75.72 -17.38 127.05
N LYS A 396 74.58 -16.75 127.31
CA LYS A 396 74.24 -16.12 128.59
C LYS A 396 74.18 -17.15 129.71
N ARG A 397 73.62 -18.34 129.47
CA ARG A 397 73.68 -19.47 130.41
C ARG A 397 75.10 -19.99 130.60
N ALA A 398 75.93 -20.01 129.56
CA ALA A 398 77.33 -20.39 129.68
C ALA A 398 78.11 -19.36 130.51
N ILE A 399 77.86 -18.07 130.30
CA ILE A 399 78.41 -16.97 131.11
C ILE A 399 77.90 -17.08 132.55
N LEU A 400 76.60 -17.26 132.78
CA LEU A 400 76.00 -17.47 134.11
C LEU A 400 76.46 -18.78 134.78
N ALA A 401 76.83 -19.82 134.02
CA ALA A 401 77.45 -21.03 134.54
C ALA A 401 78.93 -20.83 134.89
N GLN A 402 79.60 -19.89 134.21
CA GLN A 402 80.95 -19.44 134.50
C GLN A 402 80.99 -18.43 135.67
N GLU A 403 79.88 -17.72 135.90
CA GLU A 403 79.60 -16.90 137.09
C GLU A 403 78.99 -17.75 138.23
N GLY A 404 78.45 -18.95 137.95
CA GLY A 404 78.02 -19.92 138.96
C GLY A 404 79.17 -20.54 139.76
N GLU A 405 80.42 -20.33 139.33
CA GLU A 405 81.64 -20.61 140.10
C GLU A 405 82.24 -19.37 140.80
N ASN A 406 81.61 -18.19 140.73
CA ASN A 406 82.01 -17.00 141.50
C ASN A 406 80.84 -16.03 141.78
N ALA A 407 80.52 -15.89 143.08
CA ALA A 407 79.66 -14.88 143.72
C ALA A 407 78.15 -15.17 143.62
N ASP A 408 77.40 -15.48 144.68
CA ASP A 408 77.26 -14.89 146.03
C ASP A 408 76.93 -13.38 146.02
N SER A 409 75.80 -13.06 146.68
CA SER A 409 75.11 -11.75 146.79
C SER A 409 74.46 -11.21 145.50
N GLY A 410 73.26 -10.64 145.45
CA GLY A 410 72.32 -10.13 146.45
C GLY A 410 71.55 -8.93 145.84
N ALA A 411 70.29 -8.73 146.25
CA ALA A 411 69.36 -7.61 145.95
C ALA A 411 68.70 -7.60 144.55
N GLU A 412 67.37 -7.79 144.43
CA GLU A 412 66.25 -6.86 144.74
C GLU A 412 66.36 -5.48 144.07
N GLU A 413 65.55 -5.24 143.03
CA GLU A 413 64.73 -4.03 142.94
C GLU A 413 63.61 -4.14 141.90
N ALA A 414 62.47 -3.54 142.23
CA ALA A 414 61.20 -3.56 141.55
C ALA A 414 60.91 -2.24 140.84
N VAL A 415 60.36 -2.27 139.62
CA VAL A 415 59.65 -1.16 138.94
C VAL A 415 58.73 -1.82 137.89
N SER A 416 57.40 -1.93 138.04
CA SER A 416 56.33 -0.93 138.10
C SER A 416 56.21 -0.04 136.86
N SER A 417 55.36 -0.46 135.91
CA SER A 417 54.47 0.45 135.17
C SER A 417 53.45 -0.35 134.35
N GLU A 418 52.21 -0.32 134.83
CA GLU A 418 50.99 -0.45 134.04
C GLU A 418 50.99 0.58 132.89
N GLU A 419 50.50 0.22 131.71
CA GLU A 419 49.47 1.05 131.08
C GLU A 419 48.63 0.23 130.09
N ALA A 420 47.33 0.27 130.33
CA ALA A 420 46.27 -0.21 129.47
C ALA A 420 45.58 1.01 128.86
N VAL A 421 45.36 1.03 127.54
CA VAL A 421 44.38 1.91 126.84
C VAL A 421 44.01 1.16 125.54
N ALA A 422 42.81 0.60 125.31
CA ALA A 422 41.43 1.08 125.37
C ALA A 422 41.03 2.07 124.25
N GLY A 423 40.03 1.71 123.45
CA GLY A 423 39.33 2.61 122.49
C GLY A 423 39.39 2.10 121.05
N SER A 424 38.43 1.36 120.46
CA SER A 424 36.96 1.44 120.46
C SER A 424 36.39 2.54 119.54
N ILE A 425 35.44 2.14 118.68
CA ILE A 425 34.36 2.93 118.03
C ILE A 425 34.85 3.85 116.89
N ALA A 426 34.24 3.98 115.72
CA ALA A 426 33.13 3.40 114.95
C ALA A 426 33.37 3.97 113.51
N ASP A 427 32.60 3.79 112.45
CA ASP A 427 31.21 3.46 112.25
C ASP A 427 31.03 3.18 110.75
N SER A 428 30.15 2.22 110.47
CA SER A 428 29.20 2.10 109.34
C SER A 428 29.46 2.79 108.00
N SER A 429 29.39 2.01 106.92
CA SER A 429 28.17 1.88 106.08
C SER A 429 28.51 1.01 104.86
N LEU A 430 28.09 -0.27 104.86
CA LEU A 430 26.91 -0.75 104.13
C LEU A 430 27.03 -0.63 102.60
N GLU A 431 27.36 -1.75 101.97
CA GLU A 431 26.93 -2.13 100.61
C GLU A 431 25.38 -2.14 100.50
N PRO A 432 24.72 -2.52 99.38
CA PRO A 432 25.20 -2.89 98.03
C PRO A 432 24.36 -2.28 96.87
N ASN A 433 24.83 -2.55 95.65
CA ASN A 433 24.10 -2.69 94.36
C ASN A 433 22.78 -3.53 94.49
N PRO A 434 21.96 -3.82 93.44
CA PRO A 434 21.77 -3.32 92.06
C PRO A 434 20.25 -3.27 91.63
N ILE A 435 19.97 -3.27 90.30
CA ILE A 435 18.77 -3.77 89.58
C ILE A 435 17.83 -2.73 88.93
N GLU A 436 17.97 -2.67 87.60
CA GLU A 436 16.99 -2.74 86.48
C GLU A 436 15.59 -2.08 86.50
N GLU A 437 15.11 -1.89 85.25
CA GLU A 437 13.71 -1.99 84.81
C GLU A 437 12.82 -0.75 85.10
N LEU A 438 11.95 -0.23 84.22
CA LEU A 438 11.30 -0.70 82.98
C LEU A 438 10.49 0.48 82.38
N LEU A 439 10.29 0.45 81.04
CA LEU A 439 9.06 0.84 80.30
C LEU A 439 8.66 2.34 80.32
N ARG A 440 8.14 2.98 79.27
CA ARG A 440 7.35 2.54 78.11
C ARG A 440 7.06 3.78 77.24
N GLY A 441 6.91 3.58 75.93
CA GLY A 441 5.68 4.00 75.26
C GLY A 441 5.56 5.41 74.67
N GLU A 442 5.34 5.39 73.36
CA GLU A 442 4.32 6.14 72.64
C GLU A 442 4.70 7.41 71.86
N ALA A 443 4.41 7.28 70.56
CA ALA A 443 3.64 8.21 69.76
C ALA A 443 4.37 9.32 69.00
N GLU A 444 4.04 9.35 67.71
CA GLU A 444 3.85 10.55 66.89
C GLU A 444 5.13 11.30 66.50
N SER A 445 5.22 11.97 65.36
CA SER A 445 4.49 12.00 64.11
C SER A 445 5.30 12.94 63.22
N ARG A 446 5.12 12.81 61.90
CA ARG A 446 5.19 13.93 60.95
C ARG A 446 6.56 14.54 60.66
N VAL A 447 7.22 13.90 59.70
CA VAL A 447 8.10 14.56 58.72
C VAL A 447 7.28 15.61 57.96
N GLU A 448 7.61 16.88 58.14
CA GLU A 448 7.19 17.97 57.24
C GLU A 448 8.27 18.21 56.19
N VAL A 449 7.98 17.86 54.94
CA VAL A 449 8.63 18.44 53.76
C VAL A 449 7.51 19.07 52.91
N PRO A 450 7.53 20.39 52.65
CA PRO A 450 6.44 21.03 51.92
C PRO A 450 6.38 20.60 50.45
N ARG A 451 5.15 20.37 49.98
CA ARG A 451 4.77 20.14 48.58
C ARG A 451 3.92 21.33 48.10
N ALA A 452 3.92 21.54 46.77
CA ALA A 452 3.07 22.43 45.96
C ALA A 452 3.61 23.87 45.77
N PHE A 453 3.65 24.42 44.56
CA PHE A 453 2.53 24.53 43.62
C PHE A 453 2.89 24.32 42.15
N ALA A 454 2.00 23.58 41.47
CA ALA A 454 1.84 23.54 40.03
C ALA A 454 1.18 24.83 39.50
N LYS A 455 1.54 25.23 38.27
CA LYS A 455 0.64 25.95 37.38
C LYS A 455 0.91 25.57 35.92
N GLU A 456 -0.21 25.34 35.27
CA GLU A 456 -0.53 24.80 33.95
C GLU A 456 -0.01 25.57 32.71
N PRO A 457 -0.19 24.99 31.50
CA PRO A 457 0.45 25.42 30.25
C PRO A 457 -0.31 26.54 29.53
N ARG A 458 0.37 27.20 28.59
CA ARG A 458 -0.23 28.17 27.67
C ARG A 458 0.01 27.75 26.22
N ASP A 459 -1.10 27.54 25.52
CA ASP A 459 -1.29 27.64 24.08
C ASP A 459 -1.29 29.11 23.61
N ALA A 460 -1.06 29.27 22.29
CA ALA A 460 -1.44 30.36 21.35
C ALA A 460 -0.23 30.76 20.47
N THR A 461 -0.04 30.17 19.28
CA THR A 461 -0.65 30.46 17.97
C THR A 461 0.11 31.50 17.12
N ASP A 462 0.22 31.14 15.84
CA ASP A 462 0.39 31.97 14.64
C ASP A 462 1.79 32.46 14.24
N GLU A 463 2.42 31.69 13.34
CA GLU A 463 3.15 32.22 12.19
C GLU A 463 2.78 31.38 10.97
N ALA A 464 1.77 31.85 10.24
CA ALA A 464 1.44 31.39 8.90
C ALA A 464 2.19 32.26 7.90
N SER A 465 3.11 31.68 7.13
CA SER A 465 3.28 32.00 5.70
C SER A 465 4.33 31.15 5.01
N LEU A 466 3.86 30.46 3.97
CA LEU A 466 4.46 30.41 2.65
C LEU A 466 5.89 29.87 2.56
N ASN A 467 6.00 28.59 2.18
CA ASN A 467 6.89 28.22 1.08
C ASN A 467 6.49 26.87 0.46
N GLY A 468 6.14 26.93 -0.83
CA GLY A 468 6.44 25.92 -1.85
C GLY A 468 6.02 24.48 -1.60
N MET A 469 4.76 24.15 -1.92
CA MET A 469 4.44 22.80 -2.38
C MET A 469 5.05 22.60 -3.77
N GLU A 470 6.31 22.17 -3.82
CA GLU A 470 6.76 21.35 -4.95
C GLU A 470 6.10 19.98 -4.77
N HIS A 471 4.91 19.82 -5.34
CA HIS A 471 4.41 18.48 -5.63
C HIS A 471 5.32 17.92 -6.71
N GLU A 472 6.32 17.15 -6.28
CA GLU A 472 6.99 16.18 -7.13
C GLU A 472 5.90 15.18 -7.54
N ILE A 473 5.28 15.41 -8.70
CA ILE A 473 4.27 14.53 -9.28
C ILE A 473 5.00 13.24 -9.63
N ASN A 474 4.94 12.27 -8.73
CA ASN A 474 5.43 10.94 -9.00
C ASN A 474 4.49 10.29 -10.02
N PRO A 475 4.94 9.94 -11.24
CA PRO A 475 4.08 9.38 -12.28
C PRO A 475 3.49 8.02 -11.87
N ALA A 476 4.05 7.36 -10.85
CA ALA A 476 3.49 6.15 -10.25
C ALA A 476 2.14 6.41 -9.55
N ASP A 477 1.97 7.56 -8.91
CA ASP A 477 0.75 7.89 -8.16
C ASP A 477 -0.41 8.23 -9.11
N ILE A 478 -0.12 8.73 -10.32
CA ILE A 478 -1.10 8.93 -11.39
C ILE A 478 -1.54 7.59 -12.00
N ALA A 479 -0.63 6.63 -12.15
CA ALA A 479 -0.94 5.30 -12.71
C ALA A 479 -1.89 4.51 -11.78
N ASP A 480 -1.73 4.65 -10.47
CA ASP A 480 -2.61 4.02 -9.47
C ASP A 480 -4.00 4.66 -9.40
N GLU A 481 -4.11 5.97 -9.67
CA GLU A 481 -5.39 6.68 -9.70
C GLU A 481 -6.17 6.42 -11.00
N VAL A 482 -5.47 6.30 -12.14
CA VAL A 482 -6.06 5.91 -13.45
C VAL A 482 -6.39 4.41 -13.50
N GLY A 483 -5.60 3.56 -12.82
CA GLY A 483 -5.87 2.13 -12.67
C GLY A 483 -7.16 1.79 -11.93
N LYS A 484 -7.64 2.70 -11.07
CA LYS A 484 -8.95 2.58 -10.39
C LYS A 484 -10.13 2.94 -11.30
N ILE A 485 -9.91 3.81 -12.30
CA ILE A 485 -10.94 4.25 -13.26
C ILE A 485 -11.06 3.26 -14.43
N LEU A 486 -9.98 2.58 -14.80
CA LEU A 486 -9.96 1.62 -15.91
C LEU A 486 -10.27 0.20 -15.41
N ARG A 487 -11.57 -0.12 -15.31
CA ARG A 487 -12.05 -1.49 -15.09
C ARG A 487 -11.39 -2.49 -16.05
N ARG A 488 -10.59 -3.39 -15.45
CA ARG A 488 -10.35 -4.80 -15.83
C ARG A 488 -10.95 -5.23 -17.17
N ARG A 489 -10.25 -5.02 -18.29
CA ARG A 489 -10.36 -5.95 -19.43
C ARG A 489 -9.02 -6.14 -20.12
N ARG A 490 -8.58 -7.41 -20.07
CA ARG A 490 -7.73 -8.13 -21.04
C ARG A 490 -6.26 -7.69 -21.20
N TRP A 491 -5.41 -8.13 -20.28
CA TRP A 491 -3.99 -8.44 -20.60
C TRP A 491 -3.55 -9.80 -20.03
N THR A 492 -4.49 -10.66 -19.65
CA THR A 492 -4.20 -12.05 -19.26
C THR A 492 -4.42 -12.98 -20.44
N LYS A 493 -3.33 -13.66 -20.81
CA LYS A 493 -3.21 -14.82 -21.70
C LYS A 493 -4.45 -15.73 -21.64
N ARG A 494 -5.04 -16.01 -22.80
CA ARG A 494 -6.18 -16.93 -22.96
C ARG A 494 -5.65 -18.36 -22.82
N GLU A 495 -5.92 -19.02 -21.68
CA GLU A 495 -5.73 -20.47 -21.58
C GLU A 495 -6.93 -21.19 -22.22
N SER A 496 -6.61 -22.06 -23.18
CA SER A 496 -7.38 -23.21 -23.67
C SER A 496 -8.56 -22.96 -24.65
N PRO A 497 -8.79 -23.92 -25.59
CA PRO A 497 -9.75 -23.75 -26.68
C PRO A 497 -11.18 -23.95 -26.17
N PHE A 498 -12.07 -23.09 -26.64
CA PHE A 498 -13.49 -23.14 -26.37
C PHE A 498 -14.09 -24.44 -26.95
N GLU A 499 -14.48 -25.39 -26.09
CA GLU A 499 -15.36 -26.49 -26.49
C GLU A 499 -16.78 -25.94 -26.72
N GLY A 500 -17.27 -26.14 -27.94
CA GLY A 500 -18.53 -25.58 -28.41
C GLY A 500 -19.75 -25.96 -27.58
N PHE A 501 -20.75 -25.07 -27.62
CA PHE A 501 -22.09 -25.29 -27.09
C PHE A 501 -22.67 -26.61 -27.63
N LYS A 502 -22.79 -27.61 -26.75
CA LYS A 502 -23.63 -28.78 -26.97
C LYS A 502 -25.10 -28.35 -26.84
N SER A 503 -25.71 -27.94 -27.94
CA SER A 503 -27.16 -27.79 -28.03
C SER A 503 -27.83 -29.18 -27.95
N PRO A 504 -28.91 -29.37 -27.16
CA PRO A 504 -29.68 -30.61 -27.15
C PRO A 504 -30.37 -30.87 -28.49
N PRO A 505 -30.52 -32.13 -28.93
CA PRO A 505 -31.20 -32.44 -30.18
C PRO A 505 -32.72 -32.31 -30.00
N GLY A 506 -33.35 -31.39 -30.73
CA GLY A 506 -34.80 -31.38 -30.82
C GLY A 506 -35.44 -30.13 -31.42
N ARG A 507 -36.01 -30.33 -32.62
CA ARG A 507 -37.03 -29.51 -33.33
C ARG A 507 -36.57 -28.23 -34.02
N PHE A 508 -36.27 -28.36 -35.31
CA PHE A 508 -37.02 -27.67 -36.36
C PHE A 508 -37.46 -28.70 -37.40
#